data_AF-A0A0A6VR43-F1
#
_entry.id   AF-A0A0A6VR43-F1
#
_cell.length_a   1.000
_cell.length_b   1.000
_cell.length_c   1.000
_cell.angle_alpha   90.00
_cell.angle_beta   90.00
_cell.angle_gamma   90.00
#
_symmetry.space_group_name_H-M   'P 1'
#
loop_
_entity.id
_entity.type
_entity.pdbx_description
1 polymer ?
#
loop_
_entity_poly.entity_id
_entity_poly.type
_entity_poly.pdbx_seq_one_letter_code
_entity_poly.pdbx_strand_id
1 'polypeptide(L)'
;MMYPLVRELAADGIPVAVTCRVLKIARQPYYRWLADPVTDAELEAAYLANALFDAHRDDPEFGYRYLADEARDAGHTACDRTAWRICSANGWWSAFGKKRGKNGKPGSPVHDDLVERDFTANRPNQLWLADITEHKTAWIPAVVATP
;
A
#
# COMPACT_ATOMS: atom_id res chain seq x y z
N MET A 1 1.53 -3.00 23.34
CA MET A 1 1.34 -3.44 24.75
C MET A 1 1.90 -2.39 25.70
N MET A 2 1.36 -2.25 26.91
CA MET A 2 1.85 -1.27 27.92
C MET A 2 2.88 -1.85 28.90
N TYR A 3 3.30 -3.12 28.73
CA TYR A 3 4.25 -3.76 29.64
C TYR A 3 5.69 -3.23 29.56
N PRO A 4 6.24 -2.80 28.40
CA PRO A 4 7.54 -2.13 28.35
C PRO A 4 7.60 -0.90 29.26
N LEU A 5 6.55 -0.09 29.27
CA LEU A 5 6.42 1.07 30.15
C LEU A 5 6.45 0.68 31.64
N VAL A 6 5.79 -0.42 32.02
CA VAL A 6 5.83 -0.92 33.40
C VAL A 6 7.25 -1.31 33.81
N ARG A 7 8.01 -1.92 32.90
CA ARG A 7 9.41 -2.32 33.13
C ARG A 7 10.32 -1.10 33.28
N GLU A 8 10.16 -0.09 32.43
CA GLU A 8 10.91 1.17 32.50
C GLU A 8 10.67 1.88 33.85
N LEU A 9 9.40 2.07 34.23
CA LEU A 9 9.06 2.71 35.51
C LEU A 9 9.56 1.89 36.71
N ALA A 10 9.58 0.56 36.62
CA ALA A 10 10.16 -0.29 37.65
C ALA A 10 11.68 -0.13 37.76
N ALA A 11 12.38 0.08 36.65
CA ALA A 11 13.81 0.40 36.64
C ALA A 11 14.09 1.77 37.30
N ASP A 12 13.16 2.72 37.17
CA ASP A 12 13.20 4.04 37.84
C ASP A 12 12.76 3.98 39.32
N GLY A 13 12.54 2.78 39.88
CA GLY A 13 12.20 2.57 41.28
C GLY A 13 10.71 2.68 41.61
N ILE A 14 9.83 2.83 40.62
CA ILE A 14 8.38 2.87 40.83
C ILE A 14 7.86 1.44 41.01
N PRO A 15 7.15 1.10 42.11
CA PRO A 15 6.68 -0.26 42.32
C PRO A 15 5.73 -0.73 41.22
N VAL A 16 5.99 -1.90 40.63
CA VAL A 16 5.15 -2.55 39.60
C VAL A 16 3.67 -2.59 40.01
N ALA A 17 3.37 -2.83 41.29
CA ALA A 17 2.00 -2.85 41.79
C ALA A 17 1.27 -1.50 41.65
N VAL A 18 1.98 -0.38 41.81
CA VAL A 18 1.43 0.97 41.62
C VAL A 18 1.17 1.21 40.15
N THR A 19 2.17 0.96 39.30
CA THR A 19 2.05 1.16 37.84
C THR A 19 0.94 0.30 37.24
N CYS A 20 0.88 -1.00 37.56
CA CYS A 20 -0.18 -1.88 37.09
C CYS A 20 -1.58 -1.41 37.53
N ARG A 21 -1.71 -0.86 38.75
CA ARG A 21 -2.97 -0.32 39.26
C ARG A 21 -3.39 0.94 38.48
N VAL A 22 -2.45 1.85 38.22
CA VAL A 22 -2.69 3.09 37.46
C VAL A 22 -3.10 2.78 36.02
N LEU A 23 -2.38 1.87 35.37
CA LEU A 23 -2.62 1.46 33.99
C LEU A 23 -3.80 0.47 33.84
N LYS A 24 -4.45 0.08 34.96
CA LYS A 24 -5.57 -0.86 35.01
C LYS A 24 -5.29 -2.22 34.35
N ILE A 25 -4.07 -2.74 34.57
CA ILE A 25 -3.62 -4.05 34.07
C ILE A 25 -3.38 -5.02 35.23
N ALA A 26 -3.60 -6.31 35.00
CA ALA A 26 -3.30 -7.33 35.99
C ALA A 26 -1.78 -7.55 36.15
N ARG A 27 -1.31 -7.84 37.38
CA ARG A 27 0.12 -8.07 37.67
C ARG A 27 0.65 -9.40 37.14
N GLN A 28 -0.16 -10.45 37.19
CA GLN A 28 0.23 -11.79 36.76
C GLN A 28 0.66 -11.86 35.27
N PRO A 29 -0.08 -11.30 34.30
CA PRO A 29 0.36 -11.31 32.91
C PRO A 29 1.59 -10.44 32.66
N TYR A 30 1.84 -9.39 33.45
CA TYR A 30 3.09 -8.62 33.38
C TYR A 30 4.31 -9.50 33.68
N TYR A 31 4.28 -10.26 34.78
CA TYR A 31 5.40 -11.14 35.11
C TYR A 31 5.55 -12.31 34.15
N ARG A 32 4.46 -12.80 33.55
CA ARG A 32 4.53 -13.76 32.45
C ARG A 32 5.26 -13.17 31.24
N TRP A 33 4.87 -11.96 30.83
CA TRP A 33 5.54 -11.23 29.74
C TRP A 33 6.99 -10.90 30.09
N LEU A 34 7.32 -10.61 31.36
CA LEU A 34 8.69 -10.30 31.76
C LEU A 34 9.66 -11.48 31.55
N ALA A 35 9.16 -12.72 31.67
CA ALA A 35 9.95 -13.92 31.43
C ALA A 35 10.21 -14.17 29.93
N ASP A 36 9.25 -13.78 29.08
CA ASP A 36 9.34 -13.92 27.62
C ASP A 36 8.69 -12.69 26.94
N PRO A 37 9.46 -11.58 26.81
CA PRO A 37 8.89 -10.29 26.40
C PRO A 37 8.72 -10.15 24.89
N VAL A 38 9.39 -11.01 24.11
CA VAL A 38 9.37 -11.04 22.64
C VAL A 38 9.20 -12.49 22.23
N THR A 39 8.02 -12.81 21.72
CA THR A 39 7.71 -14.16 21.25
C THR A 39 8.41 -14.46 19.92
N ASP A 40 8.64 -15.74 19.62
CA ASP A 40 9.18 -16.17 18.32
C ASP A 40 8.37 -15.61 17.15
N ALA A 41 7.03 -15.55 17.29
CA ALA A 41 6.15 -15.01 16.26
C ALA A 41 6.34 -13.49 16.04
N GLU A 42 6.62 -12.72 17.10
CA GLU A 42 6.94 -11.29 16.99
C GLU A 42 8.30 -11.08 16.34
N LEU A 43 9.27 -11.95 16.65
CA LEU A 43 10.60 -11.93 16.04
C LEU A 43 10.54 -12.25 14.54
N GLU A 44 9.85 -13.32 14.16
CA GLU A 44 9.61 -13.68 12.75
C GLU A 44 8.89 -12.59 11.98
N ALA A 45 7.87 -11.96 12.60
CA ALA A 45 7.17 -10.84 11.99
C ALA A 45 8.09 -9.61 11.81
N ALA A 46 9.01 -9.37 12.74
CA ALA A 46 9.99 -8.29 12.62
C ALA A 46 11.00 -8.55 11.48
N TYR A 47 11.50 -9.78 11.35
CA TYR A 47 12.38 -10.16 10.24
C TYR A 47 11.68 -10.05 8.89
N LEU A 48 10.43 -10.54 8.80
CA LEU A 48 9.62 -10.36 7.60
C LEU A 48 9.38 -8.88 7.27
N ALA A 49 9.14 -8.05 8.29
CA ALA A 49 8.96 -6.61 8.08
C ALA A 49 10.24 -5.96 7.53
N ASN A 50 11.42 -6.36 7.99
CA ASN A 50 12.69 -5.88 7.43
C ASN A 50 12.85 -6.27 5.96
N ALA A 51 12.57 -7.53 5.60
CA ALA A 51 12.63 -7.97 4.21
C ALA A 51 11.64 -7.22 3.29
N LEU A 52 10.41 -7.01 3.77
CA LEU A 52 9.41 -6.21 3.03
C LEU A 52 9.82 -4.75 2.89
N PHE A 53 10.49 -4.19 3.91
CA PHE A 53 11.03 -2.84 3.85
C PHE A 53 12.16 -2.73 2.83
N ASP A 54 13.10 -3.66 2.82
CA ASP A 54 14.21 -3.68 1.89
C ASP A 54 13.72 -3.82 0.44
N ALA A 55 12.80 -4.77 0.19
CA ALA A 55 12.15 -4.91 -1.11
C ALA A 55 11.41 -3.64 -1.55
N HIS A 56 10.75 -2.95 -0.62
CA HIS A 56 10.04 -1.71 -0.95
C HIS A 56 10.99 -0.53 -1.20
N ARG A 57 12.15 -0.53 -0.53
CA ARG A 57 13.19 0.48 -0.73
C ARG A 57 13.85 0.32 -2.09
N ASP A 58 14.07 -0.92 -2.53
CA ASP A 58 14.68 -1.23 -3.81
C ASP A 58 13.70 -1.01 -4.97
N ASP A 59 12.44 -1.40 -4.80
CA ASP A 59 11.36 -1.21 -5.80
C ASP A 59 10.13 -0.51 -5.18
N PRO A 60 10.15 0.83 -5.03
CA PRO A 60 9.04 1.58 -4.44
C PRO A 60 7.71 1.44 -5.20
N GLU A 61 7.77 0.96 -6.43
CA GLU A 61 6.64 0.84 -7.35
C GLU A 61 5.85 -0.45 -7.11
N PHE A 62 6.43 -1.40 -6.38
CA PHE A 62 5.81 -2.68 -6.08
C PHE A 62 4.69 -2.54 -5.04
N GLY A 63 3.59 -3.24 -5.31
CA GLY A 63 2.55 -3.47 -4.33
C GLY A 63 2.90 -4.64 -3.41
N TYR A 64 2.19 -4.78 -2.28
CA TYR A 64 2.48 -5.79 -1.26
C TYR A 64 2.61 -7.24 -1.76
N ARG A 65 2.00 -7.59 -2.89
CA ARG A 65 2.12 -8.94 -3.48
C ARG A 65 3.51 -9.18 -4.06
N TYR A 66 4.02 -8.24 -4.85
CA TYR A 66 5.38 -8.30 -5.38
C TYR A 66 6.40 -8.20 -4.25
N LEU A 67 6.17 -7.34 -3.25
CA LEU A 67 7.03 -7.30 -2.06
C LEU A 67 7.04 -8.62 -1.30
N ALA A 68 5.90 -9.33 -1.24
CA ALA A 68 5.83 -10.65 -0.64
C ALA A 68 6.55 -11.73 -1.47
N ASP A 69 6.60 -11.58 -2.79
CA ASP A 69 7.41 -12.42 -3.68
C ASP A 69 8.90 -12.21 -3.41
N GLU A 70 9.37 -10.96 -3.40
CA GLU A 70 10.76 -10.61 -3.06
C GLU A 70 11.16 -11.10 -1.67
N ALA A 71 10.28 -10.93 -0.67
CA ALA A 71 10.53 -11.44 0.68
C ALA A 71 10.65 -12.97 0.69
N ARG A 72 9.87 -13.69 -0.14
CA ARG A 72 9.96 -15.15 -0.28
C ARG A 72 11.26 -15.56 -0.96
N ASP A 73 11.70 -14.83 -1.97
CA ASP A 73 13.00 -15.05 -2.64
C ASP A 73 14.18 -14.78 -1.70
N ALA A 74 14.03 -13.84 -0.77
CA ALA A 74 14.95 -13.59 0.34
C ALA A 74 14.87 -14.64 1.48
N GLY A 75 14.02 -15.66 1.37
CA GLY A 75 13.89 -16.76 2.31
C GLY A 75 12.84 -16.59 3.41
N HIS A 76 12.05 -15.51 3.39
CA HIS A 76 10.97 -15.28 4.36
C HIS A 76 9.66 -15.90 3.89
N THR A 77 9.18 -16.92 4.61
CA THR A 77 7.90 -17.56 4.29
C THR A 77 6.77 -16.93 5.08
N ALA A 78 5.85 -16.24 4.40
CA ALA A 78 4.64 -15.71 4.99
C ALA A 78 3.47 -15.72 4.01
N CYS A 79 2.24 -15.79 4.52
CA CYS A 79 1.07 -15.62 3.70
C CYS A 79 0.92 -14.15 3.26
N ASP A 80 0.37 -13.93 2.06
CA ASP A 80 0.14 -12.60 1.50
C ASP A 80 -0.67 -11.69 2.42
N ARG A 81 -1.56 -12.27 3.25
CA ARG A 81 -2.36 -11.53 4.23
C ARG A 81 -1.48 -10.92 5.33
N THR A 82 -0.44 -11.62 5.76
CA THR A 82 0.52 -11.12 6.76
C THR A 82 1.38 -10.02 6.16
N ALA A 83 1.90 -10.23 4.94
CA ALA A 83 2.66 -9.20 4.22
C ALA A 83 1.81 -7.94 4.01
N TRP A 84 0.57 -8.08 3.54
CA TRP A 84 -0.38 -6.97 3.41
C TRP A 84 -0.58 -6.22 4.73
N ARG A 85 -0.80 -6.94 5.84
CA ARG A 85 -1.02 -6.33 7.16
C ARG A 85 0.20 -5.51 7.59
N ILE A 86 1.41 -6.03 7.39
CA ILE A 86 2.66 -5.35 7.74
C ILE A 86 2.88 -4.12 6.85
N CYS A 87 2.81 -4.26 5.53
CA CYS A 87 2.96 -3.13 4.60
C CYS A 87 1.90 -2.05 4.87
N SER A 88 0.65 -2.45 5.13
CA SER A 88 -0.44 -1.50 5.42
C SER A 88 -0.26 -0.78 6.75
N ALA A 89 0.27 -1.44 7.79
CA ALA A 89 0.52 -0.80 9.08
C ALA A 89 1.69 0.20 9.02
N ASN A 90 2.68 -0.06 8.17
CA ASN A 90 3.86 0.79 7.99
C ASN A 90 3.73 1.83 6.86
N GLY A 91 2.63 1.81 6.11
CA GLY A 91 2.41 2.76 5.00
C GLY A 91 3.30 2.51 3.77
N TRP A 92 3.82 1.28 3.62
CA TRP A 92 4.61 0.88 2.46
C TRP A 92 3.67 0.56 1.29
N TRP A 93 3.39 1.58 0.51
CA TRP A 93 2.48 1.53 -0.63
C TRP A 93 3.25 1.73 -1.92
N SER A 94 2.81 1.04 -2.98
CA SER A 94 3.30 1.28 -4.33
C SER A 94 3.24 2.77 -4.69
N ALA A 95 4.34 3.32 -5.18
CA ALA A 95 4.44 4.69 -5.67
C ALA A 95 3.45 5.00 -6.80
N PHE A 96 3.08 4.00 -7.61
CA PHE A 96 2.08 4.12 -8.67
C PHE A 96 0.64 3.92 -8.19
N GLY A 97 0.46 3.49 -6.94
CA GLY A 97 -0.84 3.28 -6.30
C GLY A 97 -1.56 4.57 -5.93
N LYS A 98 -1.65 5.57 -6.82
CA LYS A 98 -2.59 6.68 -6.61
C LYS A 98 -4.00 6.10 -6.67
N LYS A 99 -4.69 6.12 -5.54
CA LYS A 99 -6.14 5.88 -5.48
C LYS A 99 -6.79 6.78 -6.52
N ARG A 100 -7.48 6.19 -7.52
CA ARG A 100 -8.23 6.96 -8.52
C ARG A 100 -9.06 7.99 -7.76
N GLY A 101 -8.80 9.28 -8.00
CA GLY A 101 -9.58 10.34 -7.38
C GLY A 101 -11.06 10.05 -7.64
N LYS A 102 -11.93 10.25 -6.64
CA LYS A 102 -13.38 10.26 -6.88
C LYS A 102 -13.63 11.11 -8.12
N ASN A 103 -14.43 10.61 -9.07
CA ASN A 103 -14.75 11.29 -10.34
C ASN A 103 -14.99 12.79 -10.09
N GLY A 104 -13.92 13.57 -10.19
CA GLY A 104 -13.98 15.01 -10.07
C GLY A 104 -14.64 15.54 -11.33
N LYS A 105 -15.10 16.80 -11.28
CA LYS A 105 -15.41 17.51 -12.52
C LYS A 105 -14.17 17.39 -13.43
N PRO A 106 -14.35 17.06 -14.73
CA PRO A 106 -13.23 17.04 -15.67
C PRO A 106 -12.41 18.30 -15.50
N GLY A 107 -11.08 18.16 -15.45
CA GLY A 107 -10.19 19.32 -15.44
C GLY A 107 -10.40 20.16 -16.70
N SER A 108 -9.90 21.41 -16.68
CA SER A 108 -9.89 22.23 -17.89
C SER A 108 -9.24 21.47 -19.06
N PRO A 109 -9.73 21.65 -20.29
CA PRO A 109 -9.15 21.01 -21.47
C PRO A 109 -7.63 21.18 -21.48
N VAL A 110 -6.90 20.07 -21.60
CA VAL A 110 -5.43 20.08 -21.64
C VAL A 110 -4.91 20.60 -22.99
N HIS A 111 -5.78 20.63 -24.00
CA HIS A 111 -5.51 21.11 -25.34
C HIS A 111 -6.62 22.04 -25.80
N ASP A 112 -6.25 22.99 -26.66
CA ASP A 112 -7.19 23.92 -27.27
C ASP A 112 -8.18 23.15 -28.15
N ASP A 113 -9.48 23.38 -27.91
CA ASP A 113 -10.55 22.88 -28.78
C ASP A 113 -10.62 23.79 -30.01
N LEU A 114 -9.77 23.52 -31.00
CA LEU A 114 -9.62 24.33 -32.21
C LEU A 114 -10.91 24.48 -33.03
N VAL A 115 -11.91 23.64 -32.77
CA VAL A 115 -13.18 23.62 -33.49
C VAL A 115 -14.37 23.93 -32.60
N GLU A 116 -14.15 24.22 -31.31
CA GLU A 116 -15.19 24.55 -30.32
C GLU A 116 -16.38 23.57 -30.32
N ARG A 117 -16.12 22.27 -30.60
CA ARG A 117 -17.12 21.22 -30.82
C ARG A 117 -18.11 21.47 -31.97
N ASP A 118 -17.82 22.38 -32.89
CA ASP A 118 -18.51 22.50 -34.17
C ASP A 118 -17.86 21.57 -35.20
N PHE A 119 -18.55 20.48 -35.51
CA PHE A 119 -18.10 19.49 -36.49
C PHE A 119 -18.69 19.71 -37.89
N THR A 120 -19.28 20.89 -38.13
CA THR A 120 -19.94 21.22 -39.39
C THR A 120 -18.94 21.82 -40.39
N ALA A 121 -18.94 21.35 -41.64
CA ALA A 121 -18.12 21.91 -42.71
C ALA A 121 -18.97 22.20 -43.95
N ASN A 122 -18.75 23.36 -44.58
CA ASN A 122 -19.50 23.79 -45.77
C ASN A 122 -18.94 23.22 -47.08
N ARG A 123 -17.68 22.76 -47.07
CA ARG A 123 -17.00 22.16 -48.22
C ARG A 123 -16.11 20.99 -47.78
N PRO A 124 -15.83 20.02 -48.67
CA PRO A 124 -14.81 19.00 -48.41
C PRO A 124 -13.46 19.63 -48.07
N ASN A 125 -12.65 18.91 -47.28
CA ASN A 125 -11.28 19.29 -46.95
C ASN A 125 -11.15 20.58 -46.11
N GLN A 126 -12.17 20.92 -45.32
CA GLN A 126 -12.15 22.03 -44.35
C GLN A 126 -12.03 21.57 -42.91
N LEU A 127 -12.56 20.40 -42.59
CA LEU A 127 -12.48 19.77 -41.27
C LEU A 127 -12.21 18.28 -41.48
N TRP A 128 -11.25 17.75 -40.73
CA TRP A 128 -10.89 16.34 -40.74
C TRP A 128 -11.13 15.80 -39.33
N LEU A 129 -11.99 14.80 -39.24
CA LEU A 129 -12.25 14.06 -38.01
C LEU A 129 -11.63 12.69 -38.17
N ALA A 130 -11.07 12.18 -37.09
CA ALA A 130 -10.63 10.80 -37.04
C ALA A 130 -11.11 10.21 -35.72
N ASP A 131 -11.77 9.08 -35.80
CA ASP A 131 -12.15 8.28 -34.65
C ASP A 131 -11.24 7.06 -34.54
N ILE A 132 -11.16 6.49 -33.35
CA ILE A 132 -10.45 5.24 -33.11
C ILE A 132 -11.50 4.16 -32.86
N THR A 133 -11.65 3.26 -33.83
CA THR A 133 -12.60 2.16 -33.73
C THR A 133 -11.89 0.89 -33.28
N GLU A 134 -12.46 0.22 -32.29
CA GLU A 134 -12.02 -1.09 -31.83
C GLU A 134 -12.76 -2.20 -32.61
N HIS A 135 -11.99 -3.02 -33.32
CA HIS A 135 -12.50 -4.20 -34.00
C HIS A 135 -12.18 -5.46 -33.19
N LYS A 136 -13.23 -6.21 -32.83
CA LYS A 136 -13.06 -7.47 -32.10
C LYS A 136 -12.34 -8.50 -32.98
N THR A 137 -11.26 -9.07 -32.45
CA THR A 137 -10.62 -10.26 -33.01
C THR A 137 -10.56 -11.38 -31.97
N ALA A 138 -10.11 -12.56 -32.37
CA ALA A 138 -10.12 -13.76 -31.52
C ALA A 138 -9.20 -13.69 -30.28
N TRP A 139 -8.22 -12.78 -30.25
CA TRP A 139 -7.22 -12.74 -29.18
C TRP A 139 -7.01 -11.35 -28.58
N ILE A 140 -6.84 -10.33 -29.42
CA ILE A 140 -6.66 -8.93 -28.98
C ILE A 140 -7.43 -8.02 -29.93
N PRO A 141 -8.20 -7.05 -29.44
CA PRO A 141 -8.87 -6.11 -30.31
C PRO A 141 -7.89 -5.33 -31.19
N ALA A 142 -8.22 -5.20 -32.47
CA ALA A 142 -7.47 -4.35 -33.40
C ALA A 142 -8.01 -2.92 -33.29
N VAL A 143 -7.10 -1.97 -33.09
CA VAL A 143 -7.44 -0.55 -32.94
C VAL A 143 -7.03 0.16 -34.23
N VAL A 144 -8.00 0.71 -34.97
CA VAL A 144 -7.78 1.35 -36.27
C VAL A 144 -8.26 2.79 -36.22
N ALA A 145 -7.45 3.72 -36.74
CA ALA A 145 -7.88 5.08 -36.96
C ALA A 145 -8.79 5.13 -38.20
N THR A 146 -10.03 5.53 -38.01
CA THR A 146 -11.06 5.69 -39.05
C THR A 146 -11.30 7.18 -39.32
N PRO A 147 -11.31 7.62 -40.59
CA PRO A 147 -11.65 8.99 -40.96
C PRO A 147 -13.15 9.29 -40.83
#